data_AF-A0A934N664-F1
#
_entry.id   AF-A0A934N664-F1
#
_cell.length_a   1.000
_cell.length_b   1.000
_cell.length_c   1.000
_cell.angle_alpha   90.00
_cell.angle_beta   90.00
_cell.angle_gamma   90.00
#
_symmetry.space_group_name_H-M   'P 1'
#
loop_
_entity.id
_entity.type
_entity.pdbx_description
1 polymer ?
#
loop_
_entity_poly.entity_id
_entity_poly.type
_entity_poly.pdbx_seq_one_letter_code
_entity_poly.pdbx_strand_id
1 'polypeptide(L)'
;MNPGQNLPVGEVGGRHRLRRETAAWRRRLRGVRWHLVMAFVGLVAAGAGSLWALSEPQVDVSLSSSGYDVAGNHFSPTGPGVYQAGGASVVISVQGGRTKAAASALLNGRHMTGVCSVSGDAAEETCRFSLDSLNLTSEDRATGNGWSRVYNDGRRIGIRTTGAAPLPVPFALGR
;
A
#
# COMPACT_ATOMS: atom_id res chain seq x y z
N MET A 1 -57.24 -84.97 -33.35
CA MET A 1 -57.44 -83.63 -33.93
C MET A 1 -57.01 -82.60 -32.90
N ASN A 2 -56.04 -81.76 -33.24
CA ASN A 2 -55.58 -80.59 -32.48
C ASN A 2 -55.87 -79.39 -33.40
N PRO A 3 -56.52 -78.30 -32.95
CA PRO A 3 -55.78 -77.02 -32.87
C PRO A 3 -56.26 -76.09 -31.73
N GLY A 4 -55.38 -75.37 -31.05
CA GLY A 4 -55.09 -73.94 -31.30
C GLY A 4 -55.70 -73.07 -30.18
N GLN A 5 -54.94 -72.55 -29.22
CA GLN A 5 -54.07 -71.36 -29.27
C GLN A 5 -54.76 -70.11 -29.85
N ASN A 6 -54.97 -69.08 -29.02
CA ASN A 6 -54.65 -67.67 -29.30
C ASN A 6 -55.05 -66.73 -28.14
N LEU A 7 -54.04 -66.14 -27.48
CA LEU A 7 -54.15 -64.82 -26.84
C LEU A 7 -53.34 -63.84 -27.69
N PRO A 8 -53.82 -62.61 -27.90
CA PRO A 8 -53.29 -61.70 -28.92
C PRO A 8 -51.92 -61.12 -28.53
N VAL A 9 -51.11 -60.94 -29.57
CA VAL A 9 -49.82 -60.26 -29.61
C VAL A 9 -50.00 -58.75 -29.38
N GLY A 10 -49.08 -58.15 -28.62
CA GLY A 10 -48.87 -56.70 -28.54
C GLY A 10 -47.40 -56.42 -28.26
N GLU A 11 -46.72 -55.85 -29.25
CA GLU A 11 -45.27 -55.69 -29.38
C GLU A 11 -44.62 -54.63 -28.44
N VAL A 12 -43.39 -54.97 -28.04
CA VAL A 12 -42.18 -54.12 -27.99
C VAL A 12 -42.16 -52.89 -27.06
N GLY A 13 -41.18 -52.92 -26.15
CA GLY A 13 -40.57 -51.75 -25.53
C GLY A 13 -40.15 -52.08 -24.10
N GLY A 14 -38.89 -52.31 -23.75
CA GLY A 14 -37.69 -51.62 -24.20
C GLY A 14 -36.89 -51.23 -22.95
N ARG A 15 -35.60 -51.60 -22.98
CA ARG A 15 -34.46 -50.87 -22.43
C ARG A 15 -34.21 -50.95 -20.91
N HIS A 16 -33.26 -51.83 -20.61
CA HIS A 16 -32.15 -51.65 -19.67
C HIS A 16 -32.06 -50.25 -19.00
N ARG A 17 -32.07 -50.24 -17.66
CA ARG A 17 -31.59 -49.10 -16.86
C ARG A 17 -30.11 -48.83 -17.16
N LEU A 18 -29.83 -47.84 -18.00
CA LEU A 18 -28.53 -47.19 -18.09
C LEU A 18 -28.28 -46.40 -16.79
N ARG A 19 -27.74 -47.06 -15.76
CA ARG A 19 -27.14 -46.36 -14.62
C ARG A 19 -25.66 -46.15 -14.90
N ARG A 20 -25.31 -45.14 -15.70
CA ARG A 20 -23.89 -44.96 -16.06
C ARG A 20 -23.40 -43.54 -16.34
N GLU A 21 -23.80 -42.51 -15.59
CA GLU A 21 -23.17 -41.18 -15.83
C GLU A 21 -22.65 -40.42 -14.60
N THR A 22 -22.99 -40.79 -13.36
CA THR A 22 -22.51 -40.02 -12.19
C THR A 22 -21.15 -40.49 -11.62
N ALA A 23 -20.59 -41.61 -12.11
CA ALA A 23 -19.37 -42.21 -11.57
C ALA A 23 -18.06 -41.77 -12.28
N ALA A 24 -18.14 -41.08 -13.42
CA ALA A 24 -16.95 -40.60 -14.14
C ALA A 24 -16.42 -39.29 -13.52
N TRP A 25 -17.32 -38.39 -13.12
CA TRP A 25 -16.95 -37.08 -12.59
C TRP A 25 -16.24 -37.17 -11.23
N ARG A 26 -16.70 -38.05 -10.33
CA ARG A 26 -16.04 -38.30 -9.04
C ARG A 26 -14.66 -38.98 -9.16
N ARG A 27 -14.34 -39.62 -10.29
CA ARG A 27 -13.02 -40.25 -10.50
C ARG A 27 -11.98 -39.25 -11.00
N ARG A 28 -12.38 -38.21 -11.76
CA ARG A 28 -11.47 -37.12 -12.17
C ARG A 28 -10.97 -36.28 -10.99
N LEU A 29 -11.76 -36.16 -9.92
CA LEU A 29 -11.38 -35.40 -8.72
C LEU A 29 -10.52 -36.18 -7.72
N ARG A 30 -10.39 -37.52 -7.83
CA ARG A 30 -9.52 -38.34 -6.94
C ARG A 30 -8.03 -38.28 -7.29
N GLY A 31 -7.68 -37.81 -8.48
CA GLY A 31 -6.29 -37.63 -8.91
C GLY A 31 -5.68 -36.29 -8.48
N VAL A 32 -6.51 -35.35 -8.03
CA VAL A 32 -6.04 -34.05 -7.54
C VAL A 32 -5.53 -34.26 -6.12
N ARG A 33 -4.21 -34.24 -5.96
CA ARG A 33 -3.56 -34.25 -4.65
C ARG A 33 -3.83 -32.91 -3.98
N TRP A 34 -4.98 -32.77 -3.32
CA TRP A 34 -5.42 -31.52 -2.68
C TRP A 34 -4.35 -30.91 -1.78
N HIS A 35 -3.54 -31.74 -1.13
CA HIS A 35 -2.40 -31.32 -0.31
C HIS A 35 -1.34 -30.53 -1.10
N LEU A 36 -1.08 -30.90 -2.37
CA LEU A 36 -0.15 -30.17 -3.24
C LEU A 36 -0.74 -28.82 -3.68
N VAL A 37 -2.05 -28.76 -3.94
CA VAL A 37 -2.71 -27.50 -4.29
C VAL A 37 -2.72 -26.54 -3.09
N MET A 38 -3.02 -27.04 -1.88
CA MET A 38 -2.96 -26.21 -0.67
C MET A 38 -1.52 -25.77 -0.35
N ALA A 39 -0.52 -26.64 -0.54
CA ALA A 39 0.88 -26.28 -0.39
C ALA A 39 1.30 -25.20 -1.40
N PHE A 40 0.85 -25.30 -2.64
CA PHE A 40 1.11 -24.28 -3.66
C PHE A 40 0.44 -22.94 -3.33
N VAL A 41 -0.81 -22.96 -2.87
CA VAL A 41 -1.51 -21.74 -2.40
C VAL A 41 -0.77 -21.12 -1.21
N GLY A 42 -0.33 -21.93 -0.24
CA GLY A 42 0.47 -21.47 0.88
C GLY A 42 1.80 -20.85 0.46
N LEU A 43 2.49 -21.45 -0.50
CA LEU A 43 3.75 -20.93 -1.06
C LEU A 43 3.54 -19.58 -1.77
N VAL A 44 2.49 -19.47 -2.59
CA VAL A 44 2.14 -18.21 -3.28
C VAL A 44 1.74 -17.13 -2.28
N ALA A 45 0.95 -17.46 -1.26
CA ALA A 45 0.58 -16.52 -0.21
C ALA A 45 1.79 -16.05 0.61
N ALA A 46 2.71 -16.95 0.97
CA ALA A 46 3.95 -16.60 1.66
C ALA A 46 4.88 -15.73 0.80
N GLY A 47 5.01 -16.04 -0.49
CA GLY A 47 5.76 -15.22 -1.44
C GLY A 47 5.17 -13.82 -1.58
N ALA A 48 3.85 -13.72 -1.71
CA ALA A 48 3.13 -12.45 -1.76
C ALA A 48 3.28 -11.64 -0.46
N GLY A 49 3.17 -12.29 0.71
CA GLY A 49 3.37 -11.64 2.01
C GLY A 49 4.81 -11.16 2.23
N SER A 50 5.81 -11.89 1.72
CA SER A 50 7.21 -11.49 1.80
C SER A 50 7.50 -10.25 0.95
N LEU A 51 6.91 -10.16 -0.24
CA LEU A 51 7.05 -8.97 -1.10
C LEU A 51 6.40 -7.73 -0.48
N TRP A 52 5.24 -7.90 0.16
CA TRP A 52 4.57 -6.82 0.89
C TRP A 52 5.37 -6.36 2.13
N ALA A 53 6.00 -7.30 2.85
CA ALA A 53 6.83 -6.96 4.00
C ALA A 53 8.10 -6.18 3.60
N LEU A 54 8.59 -6.37 2.38
CA LEU A 54 9.80 -5.72 1.86
C LEU A 54 9.53 -4.41 1.11
N SER A 55 8.28 -4.11 0.77
CA SER A 55 7.96 -2.85 0.10
C SER A 55 8.13 -1.68 1.08
N GLU A 56 8.99 -0.73 0.72
CA GLU A 56 9.22 0.46 1.51
C GLU A 56 7.94 1.31 1.55
N PRO A 57 7.45 1.74 2.74
CA PRO A 57 6.23 2.54 2.85
C PRO A 57 6.38 3.81 2.02
N GLN A 58 5.42 4.09 1.14
CA GLN A 58 5.39 5.33 0.36
C GLN A 58 4.32 6.28 0.89
N VAL A 59 4.71 7.54 1.07
CA VAL A 59 3.81 8.63 1.48
C VAL A 59 3.86 9.74 0.44
N ASP A 60 2.70 10.22 0.02
CA ASP A 60 2.60 11.33 -0.92
C ASP A 60 2.61 12.67 -0.16
N VAL A 61 3.38 13.61 -0.70
CA VAL A 61 3.47 15.01 -0.28
C VAL A 61 3.36 15.88 -1.52
N SER A 62 2.55 16.92 -1.47
CA SER A 62 2.48 17.87 -2.58
C SER A 62 2.43 19.31 -2.12
N LEU A 63 2.96 20.19 -2.97
CA LEU A 63 2.85 21.62 -2.79
C LEU A 63 2.34 22.26 -4.07
N SER A 64 1.25 23.00 -3.94
CA SER A 64 0.64 23.74 -5.05
C SER A 64 0.18 25.12 -4.58
N SER A 65 -0.46 25.88 -5.47
CA SER A 65 -1.07 27.16 -5.10
C SER A 65 -2.24 27.02 -4.12
N SER A 66 -2.88 25.85 -4.05
CA SER A 66 -3.99 25.61 -3.11
C SER A 66 -3.50 25.27 -1.70
N GLY A 67 -2.25 24.82 -1.54
CA GLY A 67 -1.70 24.48 -0.23
C GLY A 67 -0.63 23.40 -0.24
N TYR A 68 -0.33 22.92 0.97
CA TYR A 68 0.60 21.84 1.24
C TYR A 68 -0.17 20.61 1.69
N ASP A 69 -0.06 19.51 0.95
CA ASP A 69 -0.72 18.25 1.26
C ASP A 69 0.31 17.24 1.74
N VAL A 70 0.00 16.53 2.81
CA VAL A 70 0.86 15.48 3.36
C VAL A 70 0.02 14.35 3.94
N ALA A 71 0.27 13.13 3.46
CA ALA A 71 -0.42 11.93 3.93
C ALA A 71 -1.97 12.07 3.94
N GLY A 72 -2.52 12.73 2.93
CA GLY A 72 -3.97 13.00 2.80
C GLY A 72 -4.50 14.17 3.63
N ASN A 73 -3.66 14.89 4.37
CA ASN A 73 -4.04 16.10 5.10
C ASN A 73 -3.69 17.34 4.30
N HIS A 74 -4.66 18.23 4.13
CA HIS A 74 -4.51 19.48 3.40
C HIS A 74 -4.25 20.67 4.34
N PHE A 75 -3.15 21.39 4.11
CA PHE A 75 -2.79 22.61 4.81
C PHE A 75 -2.97 23.82 3.91
N SER A 76 -3.94 24.67 4.25
CA SER A 76 -4.26 25.86 3.48
C SER A 76 -3.22 26.95 3.68
N PRO A 77 -2.85 27.71 2.64
CA PRO A 77 -1.91 28.81 2.74
C PRO A 77 -2.52 29.94 3.57
N THR A 78 -1.77 30.44 4.54
CA THR A 78 -2.19 31.55 5.43
C THR A 78 -1.24 32.75 5.34
N GLY A 79 -0.07 32.55 4.74
CA GLY A 79 0.92 33.59 4.46
C GLY A 79 2.04 33.03 3.58
N PRO A 80 3.00 33.88 3.17
CA PRO A 80 4.13 33.44 2.36
C PRO A 80 4.90 32.30 3.05
N GLY A 81 4.85 31.11 2.45
CA GLY A 81 5.48 29.92 2.99
C GLY A 81 4.83 29.35 4.27
N VAL A 82 3.66 29.84 4.68
CA VAL A 82 2.98 29.38 5.91
C VAL A 82 1.68 28.68 5.54
N TYR A 83 1.51 27.45 6.01
CA TYR A 83 0.36 26.59 5.75
C TYR A 83 -0.23 26.07 7.08
N GLN A 84 -1.55 25.98 7.21
CA GLN A 84 -2.21 25.55 8.43
C GLN A 84 -3.38 24.58 8.19
N ALA A 85 -3.61 23.68 9.13
CA ALA A 85 -4.73 22.74 9.13
C ALA A 85 -5.10 22.32 10.55
N GLY A 86 -6.31 22.60 11.03
CA GLY A 86 -6.84 22.00 12.26
C GLY A 86 -5.93 22.10 13.51
N GLY A 87 -5.20 23.20 13.67
CA GLY A 87 -4.23 23.40 14.76
C GLY A 87 -2.80 22.95 14.47
N ALA A 88 -2.56 22.32 13.31
CA ALA A 88 -1.24 22.04 12.77
C ALA A 88 -0.77 23.19 11.86
N SER A 89 0.54 23.34 11.75
CA SER A 89 1.19 24.37 10.93
C SER A 89 2.45 23.86 10.27
N VAL A 90 2.72 24.35 9.05
CA VAL A 90 3.97 24.16 8.30
C VAL A 90 4.47 25.53 7.89
N VAL A 91 5.77 25.76 8.05
CA VAL A 91 6.46 26.95 7.58
C VAL A 91 7.61 26.52 6.69
N ILE A 92 7.70 27.09 5.50
CA ILE A 92 8.76 26.87 4.52
C ILE A 92 9.37 28.23 4.21
N SER A 93 10.69 28.34 4.38
CA SER A 93 11.45 29.54 4.11
C SER A 93 12.58 29.24 3.14
N VAL A 94 12.72 30.06 2.11
CA VAL A 94 13.81 29.97 1.13
C VAL A 94 14.62 31.25 1.23
N GLN A 95 15.89 31.15 1.63
CA GLN A 95 16.79 32.29 1.77
C GLN A 95 18.18 31.96 1.25
N GLY A 96 18.68 32.75 0.28
CA GLY A 96 20.03 32.56 -0.27
C GLY A 96 20.26 31.17 -0.87
N GLY A 97 19.26 30.61 -1.56
CA GLY A 97 19.31 29.26 -2.14
C GLY A 97 19.22 28.12 -1.12
N ARG A 98 19.01 28.41 0.16
CA ARG A 98 18.80 27.41 1.20
C ARG A 98 17.31 27.34 1.55
N THR A 99 16.77 26.14 1.56
CA THR A 99 15.39 25.88 2.00
C THR A 99 15.39 25.32 3.40
N LYS A 100 14.63 25.93 4.30
CA LYS A 100 14.34 25.42 5.64
C LYS A 100 12.84 25.25 5.79
N ALA A 101 12.44 24.20 6.48
CA ALA A 101 11.05 24.03 6.85
C ALA A 101 10.91 23.62 8.31
N ALA A 102 9.79 24.00 8.91
CA ALA A 102 9.39 23.55 10.23
C ALA A 102 7.91 23.18 10.22
N ALA A 103 7.52 22.24 11.05
CA ALA A 103 6.12 21.91 11.28
C ALA A 103 5.84 21.61 12.74
N SER A 104 4.57 21.80 13.11
CA SER A 104 3.99 21.41 14.38
C SER A 104 2.62 20.79 14.09
N ALA A 105 2.37 19.58 14.55
CA ALA A 105 1.12 18.87 14.26
C ALA A 105 0.83 17.77 15.30
N LEU A 106 -0.34 17.15 15.18
CA LEU A 106 -0.59 15.84 15.78
C LEU A 106 -0.30 14.76 14.74
N LEU A 107 0.62 13.86 15.03
CA LEU A 107 0.92 12.68 14.22
C LEU A 107 0.44 11.44 14.99
N ASN A 108 -0.55 10.72 14.46
CA ASN A 108 -1.15 9.57 15.15
C ASN A 108 -1.60 9.89 16.59
N GLY A 109 -2.15 11.09 16.80
CA GLY A 109 -2.62 11.59 18.11
C GLY A 109 -1.53 12.11 19.04
N ARG A 110 -0.26 12.09 18.61
CA ARG A 110 0.90 12.52 19.41
C ARG A 110 1.42 13.87 18.94
N HIS A 111 1.85 14.73 19.86
CA HIS A 111 2.37 16.03 19.47
C HIS A 111 3.72 15.87 18.79
N MET A 112 3.86 16.48 17.62
CA MET A 112 5.03 16.38 16.78
C MET A 112 5.51 17.77 16.41
N THR A 113 6.80 18.03 16.57
CA THR A 113 7.48 19.13 15.90
C THR A 113 8.60 18.60 15.03
N GLY A 114 8.85 19.28 13.91
CA GLY A 114 9.89 18.90 12.97
C GLY A 114 10.58 20.12 12.39
N VAL A 115 11.88 20.02 12.14
CA VAL A 115 12.66 21.03 11.42
C VAL A 115 13.56 20.33 10.43
N CYS A 116 13.51 20.77 9.17
CA CYS A 116 14.32 20.25 8.08
C CYS A 116 15.13 21.36 7.42
N SER A 117 16.32 21.02 6.94
CA SER A 117 17.15 21.88 6.11
C SER A 117 17.53 21.12 4.86
N VAL A 118 17.23 21.71 3.70
CA VAL A 118 17.60 21.17 2.39
C VAL A 118 18.97 21.72 2.01
N SER A 119 19.83 20.86 1.46
CA SER A 119 21.12 21.24 0.90
C SER A 119 20.95 22.22 -0.27
N GLY A 120 21.99 23.01 -0.56
CA GLY A 120 21.92 24.04 -1.60
C GLY A 120 21.76 23.48 -3.03
N ASP A 121 22.16 22.24 -3.25
CA ASP A 121 21.98 21.49 -4.50
C ASP A 121 20.68 20.68 -4.55
N ALA A 122 19.84 20.79 -3.51
CA ALA A 122 18.58 20.06 -3.37
C ALA A 122 18.72 18.52 -3.41
N ALA A 123 19.93 17.97 -3.23
CA ALA A 123 20.19 16.54 -3.26
C ALA A 123 19.88 15.85 -1.93
N GLU A 124 19.98 16.58 -0.81
CA GLU A 124 19.80 16.04 0.53
C GLU A 124 18.94 16.96 1.39
N GLU A 125 18.18 16.36 2.31
CA GLU A 125 17.48 17.04 3.38
C GLU A 125 17.87 16.40 4.72
N THR A 126 18.16 17.21 5.73
CA THR A 126 18.42 16.74 7.10
C THR A 126 17.32 17.24 8.02
N CYS A 127 16.72 16.33 8.77
CA CYS A 127 15.61 16.65 9.65
C CYS A 127 15.84 16.24 11.10
N ARG A 128 15.22 17.00 12.01
CA ARG A 128 15.08 16.67 13.43
C ARG A 128 13.61 16.74 13.80
N PHE A 129 13.16 15.75 14.55
CA PHE A 129 11.78 15.65 15.02
C PHE A 129 11.74 15.42 16.52
N SER A 130 10.73 15.99 17.16
CA SER A 130 10.32 15.68 18.53
C SER A 130 8.90 15.16 18.49
N LEU A 131 8.71 13.91 18.91
CA LEU A 131 7.43 13.20 18.95
C LEU A 131 7.12 12.87 20.41
N ASP A 132 6.35 13.71 21.07
CA ASP A 132 6.27 13.82 22.53
C ASP A 132 7.67 13.89 23.18
N SER A 133 8.11 12.82 23.87
CA SER A 133 9.43 12.71 24.48
C SER A 133 10.49 12.02 23.60
N LEU A 134 10.10 11.51 22.43
CA LEU A 134 11.00 10.80 21.51
C LEU A 134 11.63 11.78 20.53
N ASN A 135 12.95 11.85 20.51
CA ASN A 135 13.69 12.62 19.51
C ASN A 135 14.18 11.71 18.39
N LEU A 136 13.91 12.11 17.16
CA LEU A 136 14.33 11.39 15.95
C LEU A 136 15.11 12.35 15.05
N THR A 137 16.04 11.80 14.30
CA THR A 137 16.69 12.52 13.19
C THR A 137 16.56 11.69 11.92
N SER A 138 16.56 12.37 10.79
CA SER A 138 16.62 11.69 9.49
C SER A 138 17.54 12.38 8.51
N GLU A 139 18.05 11.55 7.59
CA GLU A 139 18.73 11.94 6.37
C GLU A 139 17.88 11.50 5.19
N ASP A 140 17.56 12.45 4.34
CA ASP A 140 16.70 12.29 3.20
C ASP A 140 17.52 12.52 1.94
N ARG A 141 17.50 11.56 1.02
CA ARG A 141 18.15 11.70 -0.28
C ARG A 141 17.14 11.88 -1.39
N ALA A 142 17.39 12.84 -2.27
CA ALA A 142 16.55 13.08 -3.41
C ALA A 142 16.49 11.83 -4.31
N THR A 143 15.29 11.53 -4.77
CA THR A 143 15.01 10.50 -5.77
C THR A 143 14.43 11.18 -7.01
N GLY A 144 14.21 10.43 -8.09
CA GLY A 144 13.59 10.98 -9.31
C GLY A 144 12.17 11.53 -9.11
N ASN A 145 11.51 11.24 -7.96
CA ASN A 145 10.14 11.65 -7.68
C ASN A 145 9.90 12.03 -6.20
N GLY A 146 10.93 12.41 -5.44
CA GLY A 146 10.81 12.86 -4.06
C GLY A 146 12.02 12.55 -3.20
N TRP A 147 11.80 11.93 -2.04
CA TRP A 147 12.84 11.65 -1.05
C TRP A 147 12.85 10.17 -0.64
N SER A 148 14.03 9.62 -0.39
CA SER A 148 14.21 8.41 0.41
C SER A 148 14.73 8.83 1.78
N ARG A 149 13.93 8.62 2.81
CA ARG A 149 14.23 9.03 4.18
C ARG A 149 14.76 7.86 4.99
N VAL A 150 15.90 8.06 5.64
CA VAL A 150 16.50 7.13 6.59
C VAL A 150 16.53 7.78 7.96
N TYR A 151 15.91 7.16 8.94
CA TYR A 151 15.96 7.62 10.32
C TYR A 151 17.19 7.08 11.07
N ASN A 152 17.55 7.72 12.18
CA ASN A 152 18.66 7.31 13.05
C ASN A 152 18.54 5.91 13.67
N ASP A 153 17.35 5.31 13.69
CA ASP A 153 17.12 3.92 14.12
C ASP A 153 17.15 2.91 12.96
N GLY A 154 17.52 3.36 11.76
CA GLY A 154 17.62 2.53 10.56
C GLY A 154 16.31 2.34 9.80
N ARG A 155 15.18 2.86 10.29
CA ARG A 155 13.91 2.78 9.56
C ARG A 155 13.97 3.60 8.27
N ARG A 156 13.43 3.04 7.20
CA ARG A 156 13.38 3.68 5.88
C ARG A 156 11.95 3.89 5.39
N ILE A 157 11.71 5.02 4.73
CA ILE A 157 10.48 5.30 4.00
C ILE A 157 10.76 6.03 2.68
N GLY A 158 9.90 5.81 1.69
CA GLY A 158 9.83 6.62 0.49
C GLY A 158 8.82 7.76 0.66
N ILE A 159 9.16 8.94 0.17
CA ILE A 159 8.28 10.09 0.14
C ILE A 159 8.18 10.55 -1.30
N ARG A 160 6.99 10.47 -1.89
CA ARG A 160 6.76 10.96 -3.24
C ARG A 160 6.35 12.42 -3.17
N THR A 161 7.05 13.28 -3.91
CA THR A 161 6.76 14.71 -3.92
C THR A 161 6.19 15.13 -5.27
N THR A 162 5.13 15.95 -5.25
CA THR A 162 4.61 16.62 -6.45
C THR A 162 4.57 18.12 -6.24
N GLY A 163 5.03 18.91 -7.21
CA GLY A 163 5.01 20.38 -7.13
C GLY A 163 6.40 21.02 -7.23
N ALA A 164 6.57 22.17 -6.59
CA ALA A 164 7.83 22.92 -6.63
C ALA A 164 8.96 22.17 -5.90
N ALA A 165 10.09 21.97 -6.59
CA ALA A 165 11.27 21.30 -6.04
C ALA A 165 12.35 22.33 -5.62
N PRO A 166 13.09 22.07 -4.52
CA PRO A 166 12.89 21.00 -3.54
C PRO A 166 11.69 21.26 -2.61
N LEU A 167 10.88 20.21 -2.37
CA LEU A 167 9.76 20.24 -1.43
C LEU A 167 10.19 19.64 -0.09
N PRO A 168 10.42 20.45 0.95
CA PRO A 168 10.85 19.94 2.25
C PRO A 168 9.71 19.23 3.00
N VAL A 169 10.08 18.24 3.83
CA VAL A 169 9.09 17.37 4.52
C VAL A 169 9.33 17.36 6.04
N PRO A 170 8.92 18.42 6.75
CA PRO A 170 9.13 18.58 8.21
C PRO A 170 8.22 17.73 9.09
N PHE A 171 7.78 16.56 8.60
CA PHE A 171 6.95 15.62 9.35
C PHE A 171 7.67 14.30 9.55
N ALA A 172 7.61 13.71 10.74
CA ALA A 172 8.18 12.38 11.02
C ALA A 172 7.35 11.24 10.39
N LEU A 173 7.20 11.23 9.06
CA LEU A 173 6.36 10.28 8.33
C LEU A 173 6.75 8.81 8.60
N GLY A 174 5.75 7.93 8.64
CA GLY A 174 5.94 6.52 8.98
C GLY A 174 6.28 6.28 10.45
N ARG A 175 5.97 7.21 11.37
CA ARG A 175 6.14 7.04 12.82
C ARG A 175 4.83 6.91 13.56
#